data_AF-A0A1E5SQU0-F1
#
_entry.id   AF-A0A1E5SQU0-F1
#
_cell.length_a   1.000
_cell.length_b   1.000
_cell.length_c   1.000
_cell.angle_alpha   90.00
_cell.angle_beta   90.00
_cell.angle_gamma   90.00
#
_symmetry.space_group_name_H-M   'P 1'
#
loop_
_entity.id
_entity.type
_entity.pdbx_description
1 polymer ?
#
loop_
_entity_poly.entity_id
_entity_poly.type
_entity_poly.pdbx_seq_one_letter_code
_entity_poly.pdbx_strand_id
1 'polypeptide(L)' 'MAEQKLKPNWMIMLMFIGGLFYLINFVDSLFKPEDSEFEFLSFDLGKWPHVIFCLVCGYLLMNLALKWYKEKRNAKSSS' A
#
# COMPACT_ATOMS: atom_id res chain seq x y z
N MET A 1 -6.32 -24.83 17.67
CA MET A 1 -6.36 -23.41 17.26
C MET A 1 -5.03 -23.11 16.59
N ALA A 2 -5.02 -22.73 15.31
CA ALA A 2 -3.76 -22.41 14.64
C ALA A 2 -3.13 -21.19 15.32
N GLU A 3 -1.89 -21.31 15.78
CA GLU A 3 -1.13 -20.17 16.29
C GLU A 3 -1.11 -19.09 15.21
N GLN A 4 -1.81 -17.98 15.44
CA GLN A 4 -1.71 -16.82 14.57
C GLN A 4 -0.29 -16.29 14.71
N LYS A 5 0.60 -16.68 13.78
CA LYS A 5 1.96 -16.13 13.70
C LYS A 5 1.86 -14.64 13.39
N LEU A 6 1.83 -13.84 14.46
CA LEU A 6 1.81 -12.39 14.40
C LEU A 6 2.95 -11.91 13.50
N LYS A 7 2.62 -11.06 12.52
CA LYS A 7 3.65 -10.49 11.65
C LYS A 7 4.59 -9.60 12.46
N PRO A 8 5.89 -9.63 12.17
CA PRO A 8 6.87 -8.79 12.86
C PRO A 8 6.63 -7.31 12.54
N ASN A 9 6.98 -6.41 13.48
CA ASN A 9 6.71 -4.97 13.34
C ASN A 9 7.32 -4.37 12.07
N TRP A 10 8.51 -4.81 11.68
CA TRP A 10 9.19 -4.29 10.49
C TRP A 10 8.40 -4.57 9.21
N MET A 11 7.73 -5.73 9.10
CA MET A 11 6.88 -6.03 7.93
C MET A 11 5.65 -5.12 7.87
N ILE A 12 5.01 -4.87 9.01
CA ILE A 12 3.85 -3.95 9.08
C ILE A 12 4.30 -2.53 8.69
N MET A 13 5.46 -2.10 9.18
CA MET A 13 6.04 -0.80 8.85
C MET A 13 6.38 -0.69 7.35
N LEU A 14 6.95 -1.73 6.74
CA LEU A 14 7.23 -1.75 5.30
C LEU A 14 5.95 -1.67 4.46
N MET A 15 4.89 -2.41 4.83
CA MET A 15 3.61 -2.33 4.13
C MET A 15 3.00 -0.94 4.25
N PHE A 16 3.08 -0.33 5.43
CA PHE A 16 2.58 1.03 5.66
C PHE A 16 3.34 2.07 4.82
N ILE A 17 4.68 2.03 4.86
CA ILE A 17 5.53 2.94 4.09
C ILE A 17 5.32 2.74 2.58
N GLY A 18 5.32 1.49 2.11
CA GLY A 18 5.05 1.17 0.71
C GLY A 18 3.68 1.68 0.26
N GLY A 19 2.65 1.47 1.09
CA GLY A 19 1.30 2.01 0.84
C GLY A 19 1.29 3.53 0.72
N LEU A 20 2.01 4.24 1.60
CA LEU A 20 2.16 5.69 1.53
C LEU A 20 2.85 6.15 0.24
N PHE A 21 3.92 5.49 -0.19
CA PHE A 21 4.59 5.84 -1.45
C PHE A 21 3.66 5.72 -2.66
N TYR A 22 2.88 4.64 -2.74
CA TYR A 22 1.89 4.49 -3.80
C TYR A 22 0.79 5.57 -3.74
N LEU A 23 0.34 5.96 -2.55
CA LEU A 23 -0.65 7.04 -2.40
C LEU A 23 -0.07 8.41 -2.75
N ILE A 24 1.19 8.69 -2.41
CA ILE A 24 1.88 9.92 -2.81
C ILE A 24 2.01 9.97 -4.33
N ASN A 25 2.43 8.87 -4.96
CA ASN A 25 2.51 8.77 -6.42
C ASN A 25 1.14 8.90 -7.09
N PHE A 26 0.08 8.37 -6.48
CA PHE A 26 -1.29 8.60 -6.92
C PHE A 26 -1.65 10.08 -6.90
N VAL A 27 -1.36 10.79 -5.80
CA VAL A 27 -1.63 12.24 -5.70
C VAL A 27 -0.80 13.02 -6.72
N ASP A 28 0.50 12.72 -6.85
CA ASP A 28 1.38 13.38 -7.82
C ASP A 28 0.92 13.17 -9.27
N SER A 29 0.53 11.93 -9.61
CA SER A 29 0.05 11.60 -10.95
C SER A 29 -1.30 12.25 -11.30
N LEU A 30 -2.16 12.55 -10.32
CA LEU A 30 -3.40 13.32 -10.58
C LEU A 30 -3.13 14.73 -11.10
N PHE A 31 -2.07 15.39 -10.60
CA PHE A 31 -1.71 16.75 -10.99
C PHE A 31 -0.92 16.85 -12.30
N LYS A 32 -0.47 15.71 -12.85
CA LYS A 32 0.27 15.68 -14.12
C LYS A 32 -0.66 15.79 -15.34
N PRO A 33 -0.18 16.29 -16.50
CA PRO A 33 -0.95 16.37 -17.75
C PRO A 33 -1.52 15.00 -18.17
N GLU A 34 -2.68 14.97 -18.84
CA GLU A 34 -3.29 13.71 -19.31
C GLU A 34 -2.43 12.95 -20.33
N ASP A 35 -1.65 13.67 -21.13
CA ASP A 35 -0.72 13.11 -22.11
C ASP A 35 0.58 12.57 -21.49
N SER A 36 0.66 12.49 -20.16
CA SER A 36 1.83 11.94 -19.48
C SER A 36 1.82 10.41 -19.56
N GLU A 37 2.85 9.85 -20.18
CA GLU A 37 3.17 8.43 -20.09
C GLU A 37 4.00 8.17 -18.84
N PHE A 38 3.62 7.15 -18.08
CA PHE A 38 4.32 6.73 -16.87
C PHE A 38 4.92 5.35 -17.10
N GLU A 39 6.24 5.26 -17.05
CA GLU A 39 6.93 3.98 -17.08
C GLU A 39 6.68 3.22 -15.77
N PHE A 40 6.00 2.08 -15.87
CA PHE A 40 5.69 1.26 -14.71
C PHE A 40 5.90 -0.22 -15.06
N LEU A 41 6.85 -0.86 -14.37
CA LEU A 41 7.26 -2.27 -14.62
C LEU A 41 7.71 -2.55 -16.07
N SER A 42 8.39 -1.60 -16.71
CA SER A 42 8.82 -1.68 -18.13
C SER A 42 7.67 -1.64 -19.14
N PHE A 43 6.49 -1.19 -18.71
CA PHE A 43 5.35 -0.87 -19.58
C PHE A 43 5.05 0.62 -19.50
N ASP A 44 4.80 1.24 -20.65
CA ASP A 44 4.27 2.60 -20.72
C ASP A 44 2.77 2.54 -20.44
N LEU A 45 2.38 3.08 -19.29
CA LEU A 45 0.99 3.22 -18.90
C LEU A 45 0.57 4.68 -19.04
N GLY A 46 -0.59 4.90 -19.66
CA GLY A 46 -1.22 6.21 -19.63
C GLY A 46 -1.54 6.63 -18.19
N LYS A 47 -1.72 7.94 -17.98
CA LYS A 47 -2.03 8.54 -16.67
C LYS A 47 -3.10 7.77 -15.89
N TRP A 48 -4.26 7.53 -16.49
CA TRP A 48 -5.40 6.92 -15.80
C TRP A 48 -5.12 5.49 -15.30
N PRO A 49 -4.59 4.56 -16.13
CA PRO A 49 -4.13 3.26 -15.66
C PRO A 49 -3.12 3.34 -14.51
N HIS A 50 -2.12 4.23 -14.60
CA HIS A 50 -1.10 4.41 -13.57
C HIS A 50 -1.69 4.92 -12.25
N VAL A 51 -2.58 5.93 -12.33
CA VAL A 51 -3.31 6.52 -11.20
C VAL A 51 -4.16 5.45 -10.49
N ILE A 52 -4.97 4.70 -11.24
CA ILE A 52 -5.83 3.65 -10.66
C ILE A 52 -4.96 2.58 -9.98
N PHE A 53 -3.88 2.16 -10.62
CA PHE A 53 -2.97 1.16 -10.05
C PHE A 53 -2.35 1.64 -8.74
N CYS A 54 -1.81 2.86 -8.71
CA CYS A 54 -1.23 3.45 -7.51
C CYS A 54 -2.25 3.55 -6.37
N LEU A 55 -3.49 3.94 -6.67
CA LEU A 55 -4.56 3.99 -5.67
C LEU A 55 -4.87 2.61 -5.10
N VAL A 56 -5.04 1.60 -5.96
CA VAL A 56 -5.39 0.23 -5.55
C VAL A 56 -4.27 -0.38 -4.70
N CYS A 57 -3.02 -0.28 -5.16
CA CYS A 57 -1.86 -0.79 -4.42
C CYS A 57 -1.68 -0.05 -3.09
N GLY A 58 -1.76 1.28 -3.08
CA GLY A 58 -1.66 2.08 -1.87
C GLY A 58 -2.73 1.72 -0.85
N TYR A 59 -3.98 1.61 -1.28
CA TYR A 59 -5.10 1.24 -0.43
C TYR A 59 -4.98 -0.18 0.15
N LEU A 60 -4.62 -1.17 -0.67
CA LEU A 60 -4.46 -2.56 -0.23
C LEU A 60 -3.35 -2.71 0.81
N LEU A 61 -2.19 -2.09 0.56
CA LEU A 61 -1.05 -2.11 1.47
C LEU A 61 -1.38 -1.44 2.80
N MET A 62 -2.05 -0.29 2.75
CA MET A 62 -2.49 0.42 3.95
C MET A 62 -3.49 -0.41 4.76
N ASN A 63 -4.47 -1.03 4.09
CA ASN A 63 -5.48 -1.87 4.75
C ASN A 63 -4.86 -3.13 5.37
N LEU A 64 -3.91 -3.77 4.68
CA LEU A 64 -3.14 -4.90 5.22
C LEU A 64 -2.32 -4.49 6.45
N ALA A 65 -1.60 -3.37 6.39
CA ALA A 65 -0.83 -2.86 7.51
C ALA A 65 -1.74 -2.59 8.73
N LEU A 66 -2.90 -1.96 8.52
CA LEU A 66 -3.89 -1.70 9.57
C LEU A 66 -4.47 -2.99 10.17
N LYS A 67 -4.79 -3.99 9.34
CA LYS A 67 -5.27 -5.30 9.80
C LYS A 67 -4.24 -6.00 10.68
N TRP A 68 -3.00 -6.10 10.22
CA TRP A 68 -1.92 -6.75 10.98
C TRP A 68 -1.58 -5.98 12.26
N TYR A 69 -1.66 -4.65 12.24
CA TYR A 69 -1.49 -3.84 13.45
C TYR A 69 -2.60 -4.11 14.47
N LYS A 70 -3.86 -4.21 14.04
CA LYS A 70 -5.00 -4.56 14.91
C LYS A 70 -4.86 -5.96 15.49
N GLU A 71 -4.52 -6.95 14.67
CA GLU A 71 -4.26 -8.33 15.11
C GLU A 71 -3.18 -8.38 16.20
N LYS A 72 -2.07 -7.67 15.97
CA LYS A 72 -0.97 -7.59 16.93
C LYS A 72 -1.36 -6.89 18.23
N ARG A 73 -2.11 -5.79 18.15
CA ARG A 73 -2.61 -5.07 19.34
C ARG A 73 -3.53 -5.95 20.17
N ASN A 74 -4.45 -6.67 19.53
CA ASN A 74 -5.41 -7.53 20.21
C ASN A 74 -4.71 -8.71 20.90
N ALA A 75 -3.73 -9.34 20.23
CA ALA A 75 -2.95 -10.42 20.81
C ALA A 75 -2.12 -9.97 22.03
N LYS A 76 -1.61 -8.72 22.03
CA LYS A 76 -0.92 -8.14 23.18
C LYS A 76 -1.85 -7.80 24.34
N SER A 77 -3.14 -7.52 24.07
CA SER A 77 -4.15 -7.22 25.09
C SER A 77 -4.76 -8.47 25.73
N SER A 78 -4.65 -9.62 25.06
CA SER A 78 -5.17 -10.92 25.53
C SER A 78 -4.10 -11.79 26.23
N SER A 79 -2.89 -11.27 26.38
CA SER A 79 -1.77 -11.89 27.11
C SER A 79 -1.51 -11.13 28.41
#